data_AF-A0A966QIV4-F1
#
_entry.id   AF-A0A966QIV4-F1
#
_cell.length_a   1.000
_cell.length_b   1.000
_cell.length_c   1.000
_cell.angle_alpha   90.00
_cell.angle_beta   90.00
_cell.angle_gamma   90.00
#
_symmetry.space_group_name_H-M   'P 1'
#
loop_
_entity.id
_entity.type
_entity.pdbx_description
1 polymer ?
#
loop_
_entity_poly.entity_id
_entity_poly.type
_entity_poly.pdbx_seq_one_letter_code
_entity_poly.pdbx_strand_id
1 'polypeptide(L)'
;MGTNKRARKKENRKQRLDQLARQSQRRRQRTVGVRIAIVLAIIVGIAGIFSVSGSNESATSDTTVASSPTTAAVTGETITGETPCPAKDGSANRVAQFEQAPPTCIEDGVTYTAIVTTNKGEFSIVLDQTAAPLAVNNFVVLARYKYFDNT
;
A
#
# COMPACT_ATOMS: atom_id res chain seq x y z
N MET A 1 7.69 -5.17 66.49
CA MET A 1 7.38 -6.41 65.73
C MET A 1 6.50 -6.14 64.49
N GLY A 2 6.92 -5.28 63.54
CA GLY A 2 6.07 -4.87 62.40
C GLY A 2 6.73 -4.92 61.00
N THR A 3 8.00 -5.31 60.93
CA THR A 3 8.85 -5.14 59.73
C THR A 3 8.73 -6.30 58.72
N ASN A 4 8.52 -7.53 59.18
CA ASN A 4 8.52 -8.72 58.31
C ASN A 4 7.35 -8.80 57.31
N LYS A 5 6.13 -8.36 57.69
CA LYS A 5 4.97 -8.35 56.76
C LYS A 5 5.12 -7.33 55.62
N ARG A 6 5.76 -6.19 55.87
CA ARG A 6 5.96 -5.12 54.88
C ARG A 6 7.00 -5.52 53.82
N ALA A 7 8.06 -6.21 54.23
CA ALA A 7 9.07 -6.75 53.32
C ALA A 7 8.47 -7.73 52.32
N ARG A 8 7.67 -8.69 52.81
CA ARG A 8 7.00 -9.70 51.97
C ARG A 8 6.05 -9.10 50.93
N LYS A 9 5.32 -8.04 51.30
CA LYS A 9 4.40 -7.34 50.38
C LYS A 9 5.17 -6.56 49.29
N LYS A 10 6.35 -6.01 49.63
CA LYS A 10 7.21 -5.29 48.67
C LYS A 10 7.83 -6.24 47.65
N GLU A 11 8.27 -7.42 48.07
CA GLU A 11 8.87 -8.43 47.20
C GLU A 11 7.86 -8.98 46.18
N ASN A 12 6.65 -9.33 46.63
CA ASN A 12 5.57 -9.76 45.72
C ASN A 12 5.20 -8.68 44.69
N ARG A 13 5.25 -7.40 45.08
CA ARG A 13 4.99 -6.28 44.15
C ARG A 13 6.11 -6.14 43.12
N LYS A 14 7.36 -6.31 43.55
CA LYS A 14 8.53 -6.27 42.66
C LYS A 14 8.49 -7.42 41.65
N GLN A 15 8.17 -8.64 42.10
CA GLN A 15 8.00 -9.79 41.21
C GLN A 15 6.91 -9.56 40.15
N ARG A 16 5.77 -8.96 40.50
CA ARG A 16 4.73 -8.61 39.53
C ARG A 16 5.19 -7.56 38.50
N LEU A 17 5.94 -6.56 38.94
CA LEU A 17 6.48 -5.54 38.03
C LEU A 17 7.50 -6.13 37.07
N ASP A 18 8.39 -7.00 37.55
CA ASP A 18 9.37 -7.68 36.72
C ASP A 18 8.71 -8.65 35.71
N GLN A 19 7.63 -9.32 36.10
CA GLN A 19 6.82 -10.15 35.21
C GLN A 19 6.16 -9.31 34.09
N LEU A 20 5.58 -8.16 34.42
CA LEU A 20 4.99 -7.25 33.43
C LEU A 20 6.04 -6.64 32.49
N ALA A 21 7.21 -6.27 33.02
CA ALA A 21 8.34 -5.77 32.23
C ALA A 21 8.88 -6.83 31.25
N ARG A 22 8.99 -8.09 31.67
CA ARG A 22 9.39 -9.20 30.78
C ARG A 22 8.35 -9.47 29.69
N GLN A 23 7.06 -9.33 29.97
CA GLN A 23 6.01 -9.50 28.96
C GLN A 23 6.06 -8.42 27.88
N SER A 24 6.28 -7.15 28.24
CA SER A 24 6.35 -6.05 27.27
C SER A 24 7.65 -6.10 26.44
N GLN A 25 8.78 -6.44 27.05
CA GLN A 25 10.04 -6.64 26.32
C GLN A 25 9.98 -7.80 25.35
N ARG A 26 9.41 -8.96 25.74
CA ARG A 26 9.26 -10.12 24.83
C ARG A 26 8.41 -9.79 23.60
N ARG A 27 7.34 -8.99 23.76
CA ARG A 27 6.52 -8.54 22.62
C ARG A 27 7.33 -7.64 21.69
N ARG A 28 8.01 -6.62 22.22
CA ARG A 28 8.84 -5.70 21.43
C ARG A 28 9.99 -6.40 20.73
N GLN A 29 10.70 -7.29 21.41
CA GLN A 29 11.81 -8.06 20.85
C GLN A 29 11.36 -9.03 19.76
N ARG A 30 10.21 -9.70 19.93
CA ARG A 30 9.63 -10.56 18.89
C ARG A 30 9.23 -9.76 17.64
N THR A 31 8.60 -8.60 17.81
CA THR A 31 8.20 -7.76 16.66
C THR A 31 9.39 -7.18 15.89
N VAL A 32 10.48 -6.83 16.59
CA VAL A 32 11.69 -6.30 15.96
C VAL A 32 12.46 -7.42 15.23
N GLY A 33 12.58 -8.60 15.83
CA GLY A 33 13.23 -9.75 15.18
C GLY A 33 12.54 -10.20 13.88
N VAL A 34 11.20 -10.23 13.87
CA VAL A 34 10.42 -10.56 12.66
C VAL A 34 10.63 -9.53 11.55
N ARG A 35 10.63 -8.23 11.89
CA ARG A 35 10.87 -7.16 10.90
C ARG A 35 12.25 -7.28 10.25
N ILE A 36 13.29 -7.58 11.04
CA ILE A 36 14.66 -7.76 10.52
C ILE A 36 14.74 -8.98 9.58
N ALA A 37 14.09 -10.09 9.94
CA ALA A 37 14.07 -11.29 9.10
C ALA A 37 13.38 -11.05 7.75
N ILE A 38 12.27 -10.30 7.73
CA ILE A 38 11.56 -9.95 6.49
C ILE A 38 12.44 -9.12 5.56
N VAL A 39 13.13 -8.10 6.09
CA VAL A 39 14.03 -7.24 5.29
C VAL A 39 15.18 -8.06 4.68
N LEU A 40 15.77 -8.98 5.43
CA LEU A 40 16.82 -9.86 4.92
C LEU A 40 16.32 -10.81 3.82
N ALA A 41 15.10 -11.34 3.93
CA ALA A 41 14.51 -12.20 2.91
C ALA A 41 14.26 -11.47 1.58
N ILE A 42 13.83 -10.21 1.62
CA ILE A 42 13.60 -9.39 0.43
C ILE A 42 14.91 -9.12 -0.33
N ILE A 43 15.99 -8.83 0.39
CA ILE A 43 17.31 -8.56 -0.20
C ILE A 43 17.84 -9.80 -0.95
N VAL A 44 17.64 -11.01 -0.39
CA VAL A 44 18.06 -12.27 -1.04
C VAL A 44 17.18 -12.59 -2.25
N GLY A 45 15.87 -12.31 -2.17
CA GLY A 45 14.93 -12.56 -3.28
C GLY A 45 15.23 -11.74 -4.55
N ILE A 46 15.63 -10.47 -4.39
CA ILE A 46 15.93 -9.58 -5.53
C ILE A 46 17.20 -10.02 -6.28
N ALA A 47 18.17 -10.63 -5.60
CA ALA A 47 19.40 -11.12 -6.24
C ALA A 47 19.19 -12.37 -7.13
N GLY A 48 18.09 -13.12 -6.94
CA GLY A 48 17.83 -14.37 -7.66
C GLY A 48 17.14 -14.23 -9.01
N ILE A 49 16.59 -13.06 -9.36
CA ILE A 49 15.65 -12.90 -10.48
C ILE A 49 16.36 -12.62 -11.83
N PHE A 50 17.66 -12.30 -11.85
CA PHE A 50 18.37 -11.93 -13.08
C PHE A 50 18.88 -13.09 -13.95
N SER A 51 18.71 -14.35 -13.56
CA SER A 51 19.45 -15.46 -14.18
C SER A 51 18.62 -16.50 -14.97
N VAL A 52 17.34 -16.27 -15.28
CA VAL A 52 16.60 -17.23 -16.12
C VAL A 52 15.59 -16.52 -17.03
N SER A 53 15.92 -16.43 -18.32
CA SER A 53 15.18 -17.12 -19.39
C SER A 53 15.39 -16.39 -20.72
N GLY A 54 16.14 -17.03 -21.61
CA GLY A 54 16.30 -16.64 -23.01
C GLY A 54 15.22 -17.24 -23.92
N SER A 55 14.95 -16.52 -25.01
CA SER A 55 14.70 -16.96 -26.40
C SER A 55 13.73 -18.13 -26.71
N ASN A 56 12.64 -17.85 -27.44
CA ASN A 56 12.51 -18.18 -28.88
C ASN A 56 11.10 -17.86 -29.45
N GLU A 57 11.09 -17.34 -30.68
CA GLU A 57 9.93 -17.10 -31.58
C GLU A 57 9.28 -18.40 -32.11
N SER A 58 7.95 -18.40 -32.30
CA SER A 58 7.29 -18.55 -33.63
C SER A 58 5.80 -18.98 -33.54
N ALA A 59 4.96 -18.16 -34.19
CA ALA A 59 3.75 -18.43 -34.98
C ALA A 59 2.65 -19.43 -34.52
N THR A 60 1.41 -18.92 -34.37
CA THR A 60 0.21 -19.31 -35.15
C THR A 60 -1.08 -18.80 -34.49
N SER A 61 -1.94 -18.16 -35.29
CA SER A 61 -3.26 -17.66 -34.94
C SER A 61 -4.27 -18.78 -34.70
N ASP A 62 -5.07 -18.70 -33.64
CA ASP A 62 -6.47 -19.15 -33.69
C ASP A 62 -7.34 -18.52 -32.60
N THR A 63 -8.61 -18.29 -32.94
CA THR A 63 -9.60 -17.51 -32.18
C THR A 63 -10.21 -18.31 -31.03
N THR A 64 -10.23 -17.74 -29.81
CA THR A 64 -11.26 -17.95 -28.77
C THR A 64 -11.10 -16.87 -27.70
N VAL A 65 -12.07 -15.95 -27.62
CA VAL A 65 -12.03 -14.81 -26.67
C VAL A 65 -12.46 -15.28 -25.28
N ALA A 66 -11.54 -15.94 -24.58
CA ALA A 66 -11.54 -16.01 -23.13
C ALA A 66 -10.55 -14.95 -22.65
N SER A 67 -11.05 -13.83 -22.11
CA SER A 67 -10.21 -12.81 -21.47
C SER A 67 -9.59 -13.37 -20.21
N SER A 68 -8.49 -14.09 -20.39
CA SER A 68 -7.46 -14.26 -19.38
C SER A 68 -6.85 -12.87 -19.14
N PRO A 69 -6.58 -12.43 -17.90
CA PRO A 69 -5.85 -11.20 -17.69
C PRO A 69 -4.43 -11.42 -18.18
N THR A 70 -4.17 -10.97 -19.41
CA THR A 70 -2.81 -10.74 -19.89
C THR A 70 -2.22 -9.70 -18.96
N THR A 71 -1.27 -10.11 -18.10
CA THR A 71 -0.34 -9.21 -17.42
C THR A 71 0.56 -8.56 -18.48
N ALA A 72 -0.03 -7.71 -19.32
CA ALA A 72 0.72 -6.76 -20.12
C ALA A 72 1.15 -5.68 -19.14
N ALA A 73 2.45 -5.40 -19.07
CA ALA A 73 2.92 -4.17 -18.47
C ALA A 73 2.29 -3.02 -19.26
N VAL A 74 1.18 -2.48 -18.77
CA VAL A 74 0.57 -1.27 -19.32
C VAL A 74 1.56 -0.14 -19.03
N THR A 75 2.33 0.22 -20.04
CA THR A 75 3.16 1.42 -20.02
C THR A 75 2.23 2.62 -19.82
N GLY A 76 2.41 3.37 -18.74
CA GLY A 76 1.74 4.65 -18.53
C GLY A 76 2.59 5.77 -19.10
N GLU A 77 1.95 6.86 -19.47
CA GLU A 77 2.63 8.10 -19.83
C GLU A 77 3.35 8.71 -18.62
N THR A 78 4.31 9.58 -18.90
CA THR A 78 5.02 10.40 -17.90
C THR A 78 4.65 11.85 -18.11
N ILE A 79 4.17 12.53 -17.07
CA ILE A 79 3.95 13.97 -17.09
C ILE A 79 5.16 14.66 -16.47
N THR A 80 5.83 15.48 -17.29
CA THR A 80 6.91 16.38 -16.88
C THR A 80 6.35 17.75 -16.54
N GLY A 81 6.77 18.33 -15.41
CA GLY A 81 6.27 19.60 -14.89
C GLY A 81 4.88 19.51 -14.24
N GLU A 82 4.11 20.58 -14.37
CA GLU A 82 2.82 20.75 -13.68
C GLU A 82 1.82 19.68 -14.14
N THR A 83 1.18 18.98 -13.20
CA THR A 83 0.18 17.97 -13.55
C THR A 83 -1.17 18.65 -13.85
N PRO A 84 -1.70 18.60 -15.08
CA PRO A 84 -2.99 19.21 -15.38
C PRO A 84 -4.12 18.44 -14.68
N CYS A 85 -5.22 19.13 -14.37
CA CYS A 85 -6.40 18.50 -13.81
C CYS A 85 -7.05 17.56 -14.84
N PRO A 86 -7.20 16.26 -14.54
CA PRO A 86 -7.79 15.31 -15.47
C PRO A 86 -9.28 15.56 -15.65
N ALA A 87 -9.78 15.21 -16.83
CA ALA A 87 -11.21 15.28 -17.15
C ALA A 87 -12.05 14.47 -16.15
N LYS A 88 -13.22 15.02 -15.77
CA LYS A 88 -14.07 14.44 -14.72
C LYS A 88 -14.70 13.11 -15.13
N ASP A 89 -14.78 12.83 -16.42
CA ASP A 89 -15.35 11.64 -17.04
C ASP A 89 -14.42 10.42 -17.04
N GLY A 90 -13.16 10.56 -16.60
CA GLY A 90 -12.19 9.46 -16.61
C GLY A 90 -11.66 9.11 -18.00
N SER A 91 -11.85 9.99 -19.00
CA SER A 91 -11.37 9.80 -20.37
C SER A 91 -9.85 9.93 -20.53
N ALA A 92 -9.15 10.43 -19.51
CA ALA A 92 -7.71 10.62 -19.56
C ALA A 92 -6.94 9.32 -19.86
N ASN A 93 -5.81 9.47 -20.56
CA ASN A 93 -4.86 8.38 -20.77
C ASN A 93 -4.22 7.97 -19.45
N ARG A 94 -3.71 6.74 -19.41
CA ARG A 94 -3.03 6.23 -18.22
C ARG A 94 -1.68 6.93 -18.05
N VAL A 95 -1.46 7.53 -16.88
CA VAL A 95 -0.18 8.15 -16.50
C VAL A 95 0.37 7.40 -15.30
N ALA A 96 1.63 6.98 -15.36
CA ALA A 96 2.29 6.20 -14.30
C ALA A 96 3.40 6.97 -13.58
N GLN A 97 3.83 8.12 -14.12
CA GLN A 97 4.87 8.94 -13.52
C GLN A 97 4.47 10.42 -13.56
N PHE A 98 4.65 11.08 -12.43
CA PHE A 98 4.36 12.50 -12.22
C PHE A 98 5.58 13.15 -11.58
N GLU A 99 6.10 14.20 -12.20
CA GLU A 99 7.26 14.93 -11.68
C GLU A 99 6.89 15.84 -10.50
N GLN A 100 5.70 16.43 -10.54
CA GLN A 100 5.20 17.34 -9.53
C GLN A 100 3.89 16.84 -8.92
N ALA A 101 3.59 17.33 -7.71
CA ALA A 101 2.30 17.07 -7.08
C ALA A 101 1.16 17.74 -7.87
N PRO A 102 -0.02 17.11 -7.99
CA PRO A 102 -1.13 17.71 -8.69
C PRO A 102 -1.72 18.90 -7.93
N PRO A 103 -2.19 19.94 -8.65
CA PRO A 103 -2.91 21.05 -8.05
C PRO A 103 -4.28 20.60 -7.51
N THR A 104 -4.98 21.48 -6.80
CA THR A 104 -6.34 21.21 -6.29
C THR A 104 -7.35 21.17 -7.43
N CYS A 105 -7.75 19.95 -7.82
CA CYS A 105 -8.69 19.67 -8.92
C CYS A 105 -10.08 19.25 -8.44
N ILE A 106 -10.26 19.09 -7.13
CA ILE A 106 -11.53 18.74 -6.49
C ILE A 106 -12.32 19.99 -6.10
N GLU A 107 -13.64 19.84 -6.03
CA GLU A 107 -14.57 20.88 -5.58
C GLU A 107 -14.88 20.68 -4.10
N ASP A 108 -14.89 21.80 -3.36
CA ASP A 108 -15.22 21.80 -1.94
C ASP A 108 -16.70 21.50 -1.71
N GLY A 109 -16.99 20.71 -0.66
CA GLY A 109 -18.36 20.37 -0.26
C GLY A 109 -19.01 19.28 -1.12
N VAL A 110 -18.28 18.70 -2.07
CA VAL A 110 -18.74 17.57 -2.88
C VAL A 110 -18.26 16.25 -2.29
N THR A 111 -19.14 15.25 -2.19
CA THR A 111 -18.74 13.89 -1.78
C THR A 111 -18.18 13.12 -2.96
N TYR A 112 -16.93 12.67 -2.85
CA TYR A 112 -16.29 11.84 -3.85
C TYR A 112 -16.37 10.37 -3.43
N THR A 113 -16.85 9.52 -4.34
CA THR A 113 -16.88 8.07 -4.16
C THR A 113 -16.01 7.41 -5.22
N ALA A 114 -15.07 6.58 -4.79
CA ALA A 114 -14.25 5.78 -5.67
C ALA A 114 -14.83 4.38 -5.79
N ILE A 115 -14.97 3.88 -7.02
CA ILE A 115 -15.38 2.50 -7.30
C ILE A 115 -14.12 1.74 -7.69
N VAL A 116 -13.82 0.66 -6.97
CA VAL A 116 -12.64 -0.18 -7.20
C VAL A 116 -13.12 -1.55 -7.65
N THR A 117 -12.87 -1.86 -8.92
CA THR A 117 -13.15 -3.18 -9.50
C THR A 117 -11.90 -4.03 -9.41
N THR A 118 -12.00 -5.15 -8.70
CA THR A 118 -10.90 -6.12 -8.56
C THR A 118 -11.29 -7.48 -9.14
N ASN A 119 -10.32 -8.39 -9.26
CA ASN A 119 -10.59 -9.79 -9.61
C ASN A 119 -11.42 -10.55 -8.56
N LYS A 120 -11.68 -9.96 -7.39
CA LYS A 120 -12.52 -10.54 -6.32
C LYS A 120 -13.85 -9.82 -6.15
N GLY A 121 -14.20 -8.94 -7.08
CA GLY A 121 -15.42 -8.14 -7.04
C GLY A 121 -15.14 -6.66 -6.86
N GLU A 122 -16.23 -5.92 -6.79
CA GLU A 122 -16.24 -4.46 -6.72
C GLU A 122 -16.56 -3.97 -5.30
N PHE A 123 -15.92 -2.88 -4.91
CA PHE A 123 -16.28 -2.16 -3.69
C PHE A 123 -16.14 -0.65 -3.88
N SER A 124 -16.89 0.10 -3.07
CA SER A 124 -16.89 1.56 -3.09
C SER A 124 -16.20 2.14 -1.86
N ILE A 125 -15.46 3.23 -2.04
CA ILE A 125 -14.80 4.00 -0.98
C ILE A 125 -15.36 5.42 -1.00
N VAL A 126 -15.94 5.87 0.11
CA VAL A 126 -16.32 7.28 0.28
C VAL A 126 -15.11 8.05 0.80
N LEU A 127 -14.73 9.12 0.11
CA LEU A 127 -13.55 9.92 0.43
C LEU A 127 -13.93 11.11 1.32
N ASP A 128 -13.26 11.24 2.46
CA ASP A 128 -13.48 12.32 3.43
C ASP A 128 -12.57 13.52 3.18
N GLN A 129 -13.10 14.50 2.44
CA GLN A 129 -12.42 15.76 2.18
C GLN A 129 -12.25 16.64 3.41
N THR A 130 -13.14 16.50 4.40
CA THR A 130 -13.11 17.37 5.58
C THR A 130 -11.93 17.02 6.48
N ALA A 131 -11.61 15.73 6.60
CA ALA A 131 -10.47 15.25 7.35
C ALA A 131 -9.15 15.33 6.57
N ALA A 132 -9.16 15.11 5.25
CA ALA A 132 -7.94 14.99 4.46
C ALA A 132 -8.06 15.54 3.02
N PRO A 133 -8.24 16.86 2.84
CA PRO A 133 -8.54 17.46 1.53
C PRO A 133 -7.42 17.22 0.51
N LEU A 134 -6.15 17.31 0.92
CA LEU A 134 -5.00 17.08 0.04
C LEU A 134 -4.89 15.61 -0.41
N ALA A 135 -5.19 14.67 0.49
CA ALA A 135 -5.14 13.24 0.16
C ALA A 135 -6.27 12.84 -0.78
N VAL A 136 -7.47 13.37 -0.56
CA VAL A 136 -8.61 13.15 -1.48
C VAL A 136 -8.30 13.74 -2.85
N ASN A 137 -7.74 14.95 -2.91
CA ASN A 137 -7.33 15.54 -4.18
C ASN A 137 -6.33 14.65 -4.93
N ASN A 138 -5.26 14.22 -4.26
CA ASN A 138 -4.24 13.37 -4.86
C ASN A 138 -4.84 12.05 -5.35
N PHE A 139 -5.65 11.39 -4.53
CA PHE A 139 -6.31 10.13 -4.88
C PHE A 139 -7.21 10.27 -6.11
N VAL A 140 -8.06 11.30 -6.16
CA VAL A 140 -8.99 11.54 -7.28
C VAL A 140 -8.22 11.79 -8.58
N VAL A 141 -7.15 12.58 -8.53
CA VAL A 141 -6.32 12.87 -9.71
C VAL A 141 -5.66 11.59 -10.23
N LEU A 142 -5.01 10.81 -9.35
CA LEU A 142 -4.36 9.55 -9.74
C LEU A 142 -5.35 8.52 -10.27
N ALA A 143 -6.53 8.40 -9.65
CA ALA A 143 -7.57 7.50 -10.11
C ALA A 143 -8.08 7.87 -11.51
N ARG A 144 -8.28 9.16 -11.78
CA ARG A 144 -8.71 9.63 -13.12
C ARG A 144 -7.64 9.43 -14.20
N TYR A 145 -6.36 9.42 -13.82
CA TYR A 145 -5.25 9.03 -14.69
C TYR A 145 -4.99 7.52 -14.73
N LYS A 146 -5.92 6.68 -14.26
CA LYS A 146 -5.83 5.21 -14.33
C LYS A 146 -4.57 4.66 -13.68
N TYR A 147 -4.03 5.40 -12.70
CA TYR A 147 -2.76 5.06 -12.06
C TYR A 147 -2.84 3.70 -11.34
N PHE A 148 -3.98 3.45 -10.69
CA PHE A 148 -4.25 2.23 -9.92
C PHE A 148 -4.68 1.03 -10.78
N ASP A 149 -4.90 1.22 -12.09
CA ASP A 149 -5.34 0.14 -12.96
C ASP A 149 -4.22 -0.90 -13.12
N ASN A 150 -4.59 -2.18 -12.98
CA ASN A 150 -3.68 -3.34 -13.01
C ASN A 150 -2.63 -3.34 -11.87
N THR A 151 -3.04 -2.88 -10.68
CA THR A 151 -2.26 -3.02 -9.43
C THR A 151 -2.74 -4.15 -8.54
#